data_AF-A0A2V9YS43-F1
#
_entry.id   AF-A0A2V9YS43-F1
#
_cell.length_a   1.000
_cell.length_b   1.000
_cell.length_c   1.000
_cell.angle_alpha   90.00
_cell.angle_beta   90.00
_cell.angle_gamma   90.00
#
_symmetry.space_group_name_H-M   'P 1'
#
loop_
_entity.id
_entity.type
_entity.pdbx_description
1 polymer ?
#
loop_
_entity_poly.entity_id
_entity_poly.type
_entity_poly.pdbx_seq_one_letter_code
_entity_poly.pdbx_strand_id
1 'polypeptide(L)'
;MLGLWEPWYALSGTAAILKALVRQLLGRSRSEAQFRAVRYDYGGEDEGSCAKRARFVAYMTMVPNFIVVGIDHKSHLALIHQVSPTETPRIGRLLGAEE
;
A
#
# COMPACT_ATOMS: atom_id res chain seq x y z
N MET A 1 -11.32 10.11 11.26
CA MET A 1 -9.84 10.09 11.25
C MET A 1 -9.41 8.62 11.40
N LEU A 2 -9.26 7.88 10.30
CA LEU A 2 -9.00 6.42 10.32
C LEU A 2 -7.53 6.07 10.61
N GLY A 3 -6.60 7.01 10.37
CA GLY A 3 -5.15 6.78 10.49
C GLY A 3 -4.59 6.63 11.93
N LEU A 4 -5.38 6.89 12.98
CA LEU A 4 -4.96 6.73 14.37
C LEU A 4 -5.18 5.33 14.94
N TRP A 5 -5.93 4.46 14.25
CA TRP A 5 -6.40 3.20 14.83
C TRP A 5 -5.53 1.98 14.56
N GLU A 6 -4.45 2.10 13.78
CA GLU A 6 -3.48 1.02 13.60
C GLU A 6 -2.04 1.54 13.79
N PRO A 7 -1.63 1.96 15.00
CA PRO A 7 -0.23 2.31 15.25
C PRO A 7 0.74 1.18 14.88
N TRP A 8 0.24 -0.06 14.95
CA TRP A 8 0.95 -1.26 14.51
C TRP A 8 1.25 -1.28 13.01
N TYR A 9 0.44 -0.61 12.18
CA TYR A 9 0.67 -0.52 10.74
C TYR A 9 1.93 0.31 10.45
N ALA A 10 2.11 1.44 11.13
CA ALA A 10 3.33 2.25 11.02
C ALA A 10 4.57 1.47 11.49
N LEU A 11 4.45 0.76 12.62
CA LEU A 11 5.54 -0.05 13.17
C LEU A 11 5.90 -1.22 12.26
N SER A 12 4.91 -1.95 11.72
CA SER A 12 5.16 -3.11 10.85
C SER A 12 5.80 -2.69 9.53
N GLY A 13 5.34 -1.59 8.93
CA GLY A 13 5.96 -1.03 7.73
C GLY A 13 7.40 -0.56 7.97
N THR A 14 7.66 0.09 9.11
CA THR A 14 9.00 0.51 9.50
C THR A 14 9.92 -0.69 9.72
N ALA A 15 9.44 -1.72 10.44
CA ALA A 15 10.19 -2.94 10.69
C ALA A 15 10.52 -3.70 9.39
N ALA A 16 9.60 -3.73 8.41
CA ALA A 16 9.83 -4.34 7.11
C ALA A 16 11.02 -3.68 6.38
N ILE A 17 11.07 -2.35 6.36
CA ILE A 17 12.17 -1.63 5.70
C ILE A 17 13.49 -1.77 6.47
N LEU A 18 13.45 -1.66 7.80
CA LEU A 18 14.66 -1.86 8.61
C LEU A 18 15.23 -3.26 8.38
N LYS A 19 14.39 -4.29 8.33
CA LYS A 19 14.79 -5.66 8.01
C LYS A 19 15.37 -5.76 6.60
N ALA A 20 14.75 -5.14 5.60
CA ALA A 20 15.26 -5.11 4.23
C ALA A 20 16.64 -4.43 4.15
N LEU A 21 16.80 -3.27 4.80
CA LEU A 21 18.07 -2.53 4.88
C LEU A 21 19.16 -3.37 5.54
N VAL A 22 18.89 -3.97 6.70
CA VAL A 22 19.88 -4.81 7.41
C VAL A 22 20.30 -6.00 6.54
N ARG A 23 19.35 -6.66 5.85
CA ARG A 23 19.68 -7.77 4.93
C ARG A 23 20.56 -7.30 3.77
N GLN A 24 20.30 -6.11 3.24
CA GLN A 24 21.09 -5.53 2.15
C GLN A 24 22.51 -5.14 2.62
N LEU A 25 22.64 -4.49 3.79
CA LEU A 25 23.94 -4.13 4.38
C LEU A 25 24.81 -5.34 4.71
N LEU A 26 24.20 -6.46 5.10
CA LEU A 26 24.91 -7.71 5.35
C LEU A 26 25.26 -8.48 4.06
N GLY A 27 24.92 -7.96 2.88
CA GLY A 27 25.12 -8.64 1.59
C GLY A 27 24.30 -9.92 1.42
N ARG A 28 23.26 -10.11 2.25
CA ARG A 28 22.51 -11.37 2.37
C ARG A 28 21.27 -11.45 1.50
N SER A 29 20.91 -10.40 0.76
CA SER A 29 19.68 -10.42 -0.04
C SER A 29 19.74 -9.51 -1.26
N ARG A 30 19.17 -10.00 -2.36
CA ARG A 30 18.64 -9.13 -3.41
C ARG A 30 17.36 -8.46 -2.91
N SER A 31 17.03 -7.30 -3.48
CA SER A 31 15.78 -6.61 -3.17
C SER A 31 14.59 -7.54 -3.46
N GLU A 32 13.67 -7.65 -2.50
CA GLU A 32 12.38 -8.36 -2.67
C GLU A 32 11.27 -7.39 -3.10
N ALA A 33 11.64 -6.15 -3.43
CA ALA A 33 10.70 -5.13 -3.84
C ALA A 33 10.00 -5.53 -5.14
N GLN A 34 8.69 -5.32 -5.20
CA GLN A 34 7.87 -5.77 -6.33
C GLN A 34 6.70 -4.83 -6.61
N PHE A 35 6.25 -4.84 -7.85
CA PHE A 35 4.97 -4.26 -8.24
C PHE A 35 3.88 -5.32 -8.15
N ARG A 36 2.74 -4.95 -7.57
CA ARG A 36 1.55 -5.79 -7.47
C ARG A 36 0.35 -5.00 -7.99
N ALA A 37 -0.39 -5.60 -8.91
CA ALA A 37 -1.72 -5.14 -9.24
C ALA A 37 -2.71 -5.74 -8.23
N VAL A 38 -3.51 -4.90 -7.59
CA VAL A 38 -4.62 -5.34 -6.73
C VAL A 38 -5.92 -4.85 -7.31
N ARG A 39 -7.00 -5.63 -7.16
CA ARG A 39 -8.33 -5.17 -7.56
C ARG A 39 -8.70 -4.00 -6.67
N TYR A 40 -9.28 -2.97 -7.26
CA TYR A 40 -9.64 -1.76 -6.53
C TYR A 40 -10.95 -1.17 -7.04
N ASP A 41 -11.91 -1.04 -6.13
CA ASP A 41 -13.17 -0.34 -6.39
C ASP A 41 -12.94 1.18 -6.39
N TYR A 42 -12.68 1.72 -7.59
CA TYR A 42 -12.42 3.14 -7.82
C TYR A 42 -13.65 4.03 -7.68
N GLY A 43 -14.88 3.49 -7.62
CA GLY A 43 -16.12 4.26 -7.57
C GLY A 43 -16.43 5.03 -8.85
N GLY A 44 -17.12 6.17 -8.73
CA GLY A 44 -17.49 7.07 -9.84
C GLY A 44 -16.63 8.33 -9.95
N GLU A 45 -17.06 9.29 -10.75
CA GLU A 45 -16.43 10.61 -10.87
C GLU A 45 -16.98 11.64 -9.87
N ASP A 46 -17.79 11.21 -8.90
CA ASP A 46 -18.31 12.06 -7.84
C ASP A 46 -17.27 12.40 -6.77
N GLU A 47 -17.56 13.44 -5.98
CA GLU A 47 -16.69 13.93 -4.91
C GLU A 47 -16.38 12.85 -3.85
N GLY A 48 -17.36 12.00 -3.53
CA GLY A 48 -17.21 10.92 -2.56
C GLY A 48 -16.21 9.88 -3.03
N SER A 49 -16.32 9.47 -4.29
CA SER A 49 -15.40 8.55 -4.94
C SER A 49 -13.99 9.13 -5.08
N CYS A 50 -13.86 10.43 -5.43
CA CYS A 50 -12.59 11.16 -5.40
C CYS A 50 -11.94 11.13 -4.01
N ALA A 51 -12.71 11.40 -2.96
CA ALA A 51 -12.20 11.38 -1.58
C ALA A 51 -11.79 9.96 -1.14
N LYS A 52 -12.52 8.91 -1.54
CA LYS A 52 -12.17 7.51 -1.29
C LYS A 52 -10.82 7.16 -1.91
N ARG A 53 -10.60 7.52 -3.19
CA ARG A 53 -9.32 7.33 -3.90
C ARG A 53 -8.17 8.07 -3.23
N ALA A 54 -8.38 9.35 -2.89
CA ALA A 54 -7.38 10.16 -2.21
C ALA A 54 -6.96 9.55 -0.85
N ARG A 55 -7.94 9.09 -0.06
CA ARG A 55 -7.67 8.39 1.21
C ARG A 55 -6.93 7.07 1.01
N PHE A 56 -7.31 6.30 0.00
CA PHE A 56 -6.61 5.06 -0.34
C PHE A 56 -5.14 5.33 -0.65
N VAL A 57 -4.85 6.25 -1.56
CA VAL A 57 -3.47 6.64 -1.91
C VAL A 57 -2.71 7.13 -0.69
N ALA A 58 -3.31 8.04 0.08
CA ALA A 58 -2.67 8.62 1.26
C ALA A 58 -2.33 7.55 2.30
N TYR A 59 -3.30 6.73 2.72
CA TYR A 59 -3.07 5.74 3.78
C TYR A 59 -2.18 4.57 3.35
N MET A 60 -2.27 4.15 2.08
CA MET A 60 -1.38 3.12 1.55
C MET A 60 0.06 3.63 1.46
N THR A 61 0.27 4.89 1.10
CA THR A 61 1.62 5.46 0.88
C THR A 61 2.24 6.08 2.13
N MET A 62 1.44 6.37 3.16
CA MET A 62 1.93 6.95 4.42
C MET A 62 2.89 6.02 5.16
N VAL A 63 2.77 4.71 4.93
CA VAL A 63 3.52 3.69 5.65
C VAL A 63 4.57 3.11 4.72
N PRO A 64 5.82 2.98 5.17
CA PRO A 64 6.92 3.07 4.22
C PRO A 64 7.12 1.78 3.40
N ASN A 65 6.38 0.70 3.71
CA ASN A 65 6.44 -0.53 2.92
C ASN A 65 5.70 -0.44 1.57
N PHE A 66 4.71 0.45 1.42
CA PHE A 66 3.83 0.50 0.26
C PHE A 66 3.82 1.89 -0.40
N ILE A 67 3.71 1.93 -1.73
CA ILE A 67 3.48 3.15 -2.51
C ILE A 67 2.43 2.83 -3.57
N VAL A 68 1.37 3.65 -3.66
CA VAL A 68 0.44 3.55 -4.79
C VAL A 68 1.06 4.28 -5.99
N VAL A 69 1.37 3.51 -7.03
CA VAL A 69 1.97 4.04 -8.28
C VAL A 69 0.90 4.68 -9.15
N GLY A 70 -0.28 4.06 -9.20
CA GLY A 70 -1.40 4.56 -9.99
C GLY A 70 -2.65 3.70 -9.80
N ILE A 71 -3.78 4.24 -10.25
CA ILE A 71 -5.07 3.54 -10.29
C ILE A 71 -5.52 3.55 -11.75
N ASP A 72 -5.76 2.36 -12.31
CA ASP A 72 -6.34 2.18 -13.63
C ASP A 72 -7.85 2.01 -13.49
N HIS A 73 -8.59 3.05 -13.87
CA HIS A 73 -10.05 3.06 -13.84
C HIS A 73 -10.65 2.06 -14.83
N LYS A 74 -10.01 1.81 -15.98
CA LYS A 74 -10.56 0.92 -17.00
C LYS A 74 -10.49 -0.54 -16.57
N SER A 75 -9.41 -0.90 -15.88
CA SER A 75 -9.18 -2.28 -15.44
C SER A 75 -9.65 -2.54 -14.01
N HIS A 76 -10.13 -1.53 -13.27
CA HIS A 76 -10.45 -1.62 -11.83
C HIS A 76 -9.26 -2.15 -11.00
N LEU A 77 -8.06 -1.62 -11.28
CA LEU A 77 -6.82 -2.05 -10.63
C LEU A 77 -6.10 -0.87 -9.98
N ALA A 78 -5.48 -1.11 -8.82
CA ALA A 78 -4.46 -0.25 -8.28
C ALA A 78 -3.09 -0.93 -8.43
N LEU A 79 -2.12 -0.20 -8.98
CA LEU A 79 -0.73 -0.63 -9.04
C LEU A 79 0.00 -0.16 -7.79
N ILE A 80 0.56 -1.10 -7.04
CA ILE A 80 1.23 -0.84 -5.78
C ILE A 80 2.67 -1.33 -5.89
N HIS A 81 3.62 -0.49 -5.49
CA HIS A 81 4.97 -0.91 -5.22
C HIS A 81 5.11 -1.26 -3.74
N GLN A 82 5.74 -2.38 -3.43
CA GLN A 82 6.07 -2.76 -2.06
C GLN A 82 7.55 -3.09 -1.93
N VAL A 83 8.15 -2.70 -0.80
CA VAL A 83 9.58 -2.96 -0.52
C VAL A 83 9.79 -4.39 -0.03
N SER A 84 8.91 -4.87 0.83
CA SER A 84 8.87 -6.25 1.30
C SER A 84 7.52 -6.88 0.97
N PRO A 85 7.48 -8.11 0.41
CA PRO A 85 6.25 -8.82 0.11
C PRO A 85 5.38 -9.03 1.35
N THR A 86 4.18 -8.45 1.33
CA THR A 86 3.15 -8.63 2.36
C THR A 86 1.76 -8.63 1.72
N GLU A 87 0.75 -9.12 2.45
CA GLU A 87 -0.64 -9.03 2.04
C GLU A 87 -1.13 -7.57 1.97
N THR A 88 -2.26 -7.36 1.28
CA THR A 88 -2.90 -6.04 1.27
C THR A 88 -3.31 -5.64 2.70
N PRO A 89 -2.81 -4.50 3.22
CA PRO A 89 -3.07 -4.08 4.58
C PRO A 89 -4.56 -3.82 4.78
N ARG A 90 -5.02 -3.98 6.03
CA ARG A 90 -6.44 -3.86 6.37
C ARG A 90 -7.04 -2.52 5.93
N ILE A 91 -6.30 -1.42 6.08
CA ILE A 91 -6.75 -0.11 5.63
C ILE A 91 -7.00 -0.04 4.11
N GLY A 92 -6.18 -0.73 3.31
CA GLY A 92 -6.38 -0.84 1.86
C GLY A 92 -7.67 -1.58 1.53
N ARG A 93 -7.92 -2.71 2.23
CA ARG A 93 -9.15 -3.49 2.09
C ARG A 93 -10.40 -2.72 2.48
N LEU A 94 -10.35 -2.01 3.60
CA LEU A 94 -11.45 -1.13 4.05
C LEU A 94 -11.76 0.01 3.06
N LEU A 95 -10.79 0.37 2.22
CA LEU A 95 -10.92 1.43 1.21
C LEU A 95 -11.20 0.88 -0.19
N GLY A 96 -11.48 -0.43 -0.32
CA GLY A 96 -11.94 -1.05 -1.56
C GLY A 96 -10.90 -1.86 -2.34
N ALA A 97 -9.75 -2.18 -1.75
CA ALA A 97 -8.79 -3.10 -2.36
C ALA A 97 -9.12 -4.57 -2.04
N GLU A 98 -9.02 -5.44 -3.03
CA GLU A 98 -9.23 -6.89 -2.91
C GLU A 98 -8.05 -7.66 -3.51
N GLU A 99 -7.81 -8.87 -3.01
CA GLU A 99 -6.72 -9.75 -3.50
C GLU A 99 -7.16 -10.62 -4.68
#